data_AF-A0A822D7A2-F1
#
_entry.id   AF-A0A822D7A2-F1
#
_cell.length_a   1.000
_cell.length_b   1.000
_cell.length_c   1.000
_cell.angle_alpha   90.00
_cell.angle_beta   90.00
_cell.angle_gamma   90.00
#
_symmetry.space_group_name_H-M   'P 1'
#
loop_
_entity.id
_entity.type
_entity.pdbx_description
1 polymer ?
#
loop_
_entity_poly.entity_id
_entity_poly.type
_entity_poly.pdbx_seq_one_letter_code
_entity_poly.pdbx_strand_id
1 'polypeptide(L)' 'MATAGGGEEATIQRILRITDIADEPLRFIAPIGGYEEMPLVSLEKAVEPLVSILPAVQSHAYVA' A
#
# COMPACT_ATOMS: atom_id res chain seq x y z
N MET A 1 34.72 -14.94 0.69
CA MET A 1 33.28 -15.19 0.89
C MET A 1 32.54 -13.88 0.69
N ALA A 2 31.57 -13.86 -0.21
CA ALA A 2 30.95 -12.67 -0.78
C ALA A 2 29.89 -12.03 0.14
N THR A 3 29.88 -10.70 0.22
CA THR A 3 28.70 -9.89 0.61
C THR A 3 28.64 -8.66 -0.29
N ALA A 4 28.32 -8.87 -1.56
CA ALA A 4 27.92 -7.84 -2.50
C ALA A 4 26.51 -8.24 -2.98
N GLY A 5 25.47 -7.67 -2.38
CA GLY A 5 24.08 -8.06 -2.69
C GLY A 5 23.03 -7.01 -2.30
N GLY A 6 23.27 -6.22 -1.24
CA GLY A 6 22.26 -5.25 -0.77
C GLY A 6 22.01 -4.04 -1.68
N GLY A 7 22.97 -3.67 -2.55
CA GLY A 7 22.84 -2.50 -3.42
C GLY A 7 22.02 -2.73 -4.70
N GLU A 8 22.15 -3.91 -5.30
CA GLU A 8 21.38 -4.29 -6.49
C GLU A 8 19.91 -4.52 -6.15
N GLU A 9 19.63 -5.14 -5.01
CA GLU A 9 18.27 -5.49 -4.59
C GLU A 9 17.41 -4.24 -4.31
N ALA A 10 17.99 -3.22 -3.65
CA ALA A 10 17.35 -1.92 -3.46
C ALA A 10 17.14 -1.16 -4.78
N THR A 11 18.06 -1.32 -5.74
CA THR A 11 17.96 -0.70 -7.07
C THR A 11 16.86 -1.36 -7.90
N ILE A 12 16.78 -2.70 -7.89
CA ILE A 12 15.72 -3.48 -8.53
C ILE A 12 14.35 -3.10 -7.95
N GLN A 13 14.23 -3.00 -6.63
CA GLN A 13 12.99 -2.55 -5.98
C GLN A 13 12.57 -1.13 -6.38
N ARG A 14 13.53 -0.22 -6.59
CA ARG A 14 13.25 1.15 -7.04
C ARG A 14 12.83 1.18 -8.50
N ILE A 15 13.44 0.36 -9.36
CA ILE A 15 13.07 0.20 -10.77
C ILE A 15 11.66 -0.40 -10.90
N LEU A 16 11.26 -1.34 -10.05
CA LEU A 16 9.90 -1.90 -10.03
C LEU A 16 8.80 -0.88 -9.70
N ARG A 17 9.16 0.30 -9.15
CA ARG A 17 8.22 1.40 -8.88
C ARG A 17 8.18 2.44 -10.00
N ILE A 18 9.02 2.29 -11.01
CA ILE A 18 9.02 3.15 -12.20
C ILE A 18 8.26 2.40 -13.27
N THR A 19 7.08 2.90 -13.60
CA THR A 19 6.19 2.37 -14.62
C THR A 19 6.18 3.33 -15.80
N ASP A 20 6.11 2.78 -17.01
CA ASP A 20 6.01 3.61 -18.21
C ASP A 20 4.59 4.15 -18.32
N ILE A 21 4.43 5.45 -18.09
CA ILE A 21 3.15 6.17 -18.18
C ILE A 21 2.53 6.01 -19.58
N ALA A 22 3.34 5.80 -20.63
CA ALA A 22 2.84 5.56 -21.98
C ALA A 22 2.11 4.20 -22.11
N ASP A 23 2.53 3.20 -21.34
CA ASP A 23 1.96 1.86 -21.32
C ASP A 23 0.99 1.63 -20.14
N GLU A 24 0.88 2.60 -19.22
CA GLU A 24 -0.12 2.54 -18.15
C GLU A 24 -1.53 2.62 -18.74
N PRO A 25 -2.44 1.72 -18.32
CA PRO A 25 -3.82 1.81 -18.73
C PRO A 25 -4.39 3.12 -18.19
N LEU A 26 -4.74 4.05 -19.10
CA LEU A 26 -5.42 5.33 -18.82
C LEU A 26 -6.88 5.13 -18.38
N ARG A 27 -7.10 4.17 -17.48
CA ARG A 27 -8.41 3.86 -16.92
C ARG A 27 -8.69 4.88 -15.82
N PHE A 28 -9.65 5.74 -16.10
CA PHE A 28 -10.27 6.52 -15.04
C PHE A 28 -11.05 5.55 -14.15
N ILE A 29 -10.54 5.34 -12.94
CA ILE A 29 -11.29 4.65 -11.89
C ILE A 29 -12.41 5.58 -11.49
N ALA A 30 -13.62 5.03 -11.33
CA ALA A 30 -14.72 5.81 -10.77
C ALA A 30 -14.29 6.37 -9.40
N PRO A 31 -14.62 7.64 -9.09
CA PRO A 31 -14.39 8.16 -7.75
C PRO A 31 -15.05 7.24 -6.73
N ILE A 32 -14.39 7.09 -5.58
CA ILE A 32 -14.95 6.33 -4.46
C ILE A 32 -16.22 7.08 -4.02
N GLY A 33 -17.38 6.48 -4.30
CA GLY A 33 -18.71 6.99 -3.93
C GLY A 33 -19.40 6.07 -2.93
N GLY A 34 -20.61 6.43 -2.50
CA GLY A 34 -21.38 5.70 -1.48
C GLY A 34 -21.04 6.10 -0.04
N TYR A 35 -20.25 7.16 0.13
CA TYR A 35 -19.86 7.73 1.43
C TYR A 35 -20.54 9.09 1.69
N GLU A 36 -21.41 9.55 0.79
CA GLU A 36 -22.04 10.87 0.82
C GLU A 36 -22.95 11.04 2.05
N GLU A 37 -23.59 9.96 2.48
CA GLU A 37 -24.46 9.93 3.67
C GLU A 37 -23.73 9.39 4.92
N MET A 38 -22.44 9.07 4.82
CA MET A 38 -21.70 8.61 6.00
C MET A 38 -21.50 9.77 6.98
N PRO A 39 -21.73 9.53 8.27
CA PRO A 39 -21.51 10.55 9.28
C PRO A 39 -20.02 10.90 9.34
N LEU A 40 -19.73 12.20 9.45
CA LEU A 40 -18.39 12.65 9.77
C LEU A 40 -18.04 12.19 11.19
N VAL A 41 -16.93 11.46 11.31
CA VAL A 41 -16.44 10.92 12.58
C VAL A 41 -14.99 11.32 12.79
N SER A 42 -14.51 11.23 14.03
CA SER A 42 -13.10 11.43 14.32
C SER A 42 -12.26 10.29 13.73
N LEU A 43 -10.95 10.54 13.57
CA LEU A 43 -10.03 9.53 13.05
C LEU A 43 -10.01 8.29 13.93
N GLU A 44 -10.03 8.47 15.25
CA GLU A 44 -10.04 7.37 16.23
C GLU A 44 -11.25 6.46 16.04
N LYS A 45 -12.42 7.05 15.75
CA LYS A 45 -13.65 6.29 15.50
C LYS A 45 -13.63 5.60 14.14
N ALA A 46 -13.05 6.23 13.12
CA ALA A 46 -12.93 5.66 11.78
C ALA A 46 -12.04 4.41 11.75
N VAL A 47 -10.98 4.37 12.58
CA VAL A 47 -10.02 3.26 12.60
C VAL A 47 -10.38 2.12 13.57
N GLU A 48 -11.33 2.34 14.47
CA GLU A 48 -11.75 1.34 15.48
C GLU A 48 -12.10 -0.05 14.87
N PRO A 49 -12.85 -0.15 13.75
CA PRO A 49 -13.17 -1.45 13.14
C PRO A 49 -11.93 -2.20 12.60
N LEU A 50 -10.87 -1.45 12.27
CA LEU A 50 -9.63 -1.99 11.71
C LEU A 50 -8.77 -2.70 12.75
N VAL A 51 -9.07 -2.60 14.04
CA VAL A 51 -8.31 -3.30 15.09
C VAL A 51 -8.32 -4.82 14.87
N SER A 52 -9.43 -5.35 14.37
CA SER A 52 -9.61 -6.77 14.10
C SER A 52 -8.64 -7.35 13.07
N ILE A 53 -8.15 -6.53 12.14
CA ILE A 53 -7.22 -6.98 11.08
C ILE A 53 -5.74 -6.89 11.51
N LEU A 54 -5.44 -6.22 12.63
CA LEU A 54 -4.05 -6.01 13.07
C LEU A 54 -3.26 -7.31 13.28
N PRO A 55 -3.80 -8.39 13.88
CA PRO A 55 -3.06 -9.64 14.04
C PRO A 55 -2.67 -10.27 12.69
N ALA A 56 -3.57 -10.21 11.71
CA ALA A 56 -3.29 -10.70 10.36
C ALA A 56 -2.21 -9.86 9.67
N VAL A 57 -2.30 -8.54 9.78
CA VAL A 57 -1.27 -7.62 9.24
C VAL A 57 0.09 -7.89 9.89
N GLN A 58 0.16 -8.07 11.22
CA GLN A 58 1.40 -8.39 11.92
C GLN A 58 2.01 -9.72 11.45
N SER A 59 1.19 -10.72 11.16
CA SER A 59 1.67 -12.03 10.68
C SER A 59 2.26 -11.99 9.26
N HIS A 60 1.87 -10.99 8.46
CA HIS A 60 2.36 -10.76 7.09
C HIS A 60 3.38 -9.62 6.98
N ALA A 61 3.54 -8.83 8.04
CA ALA A 61 4.58 -7.82 8.17
C ALA A 61 5.90 -8.52 8.46
N TYR A 62 6.49 -9.15 7.45
CA TYR A 62 7.89 -9.52 7.48
C TYR A 62 8.72 -8.23 7.56
N VAL A 63 9.19 -7.90 8.76
CA VAL A 63 10.22 -6.88 8.97
C VAL A 63 11.56 -7.58 8.79
N ALA A 64 12.18 -7.37 7.63
CA ALA A 64 13.56 -7.73 7.34
C ALA A 64 14.52 -6.74 8.01
#